data_AF-A0A2A5C2V1-F1
#
_entry.id   AF-A0A2A5C2V1-F1
#
_cell.length_a   1.000
_cell.length_b   1.000
_cell.length_c   1.000
_cell.angle_alpha   90.00
_cell.angle_beta   90.00
_cell.angle_gamma   90.00
#
_symmetry.space_group_name_H-M   'P 1'
#
loop_
_entity.id
_entity.type
_entity.pdbx_description
1 polymer ?
#
loop_
_entity_poly.entity_id
_entity_poly.type
_entity_poly.pdbx_seq_one_letter_code
_entity_poly.pdbx_strand_id
1 'polypeptide(L)'
;MVYTDDNGFTLDFTSQFDLTAMTSVRMLIRRPSNSVAAYDFALAEFNTVNVGGVLSYLVRPGDLTVDGDYLFQVIAKDANSDVAFKPYTLKVERRIAGNGWNI
;
A
#
# COMPACT_ATOMS: atom_id res chain seq x y z
N MET A 1 15.94 -2.79 -0.47
CA MET A 1 15.60 -4.03 0.26
C MET A 1 14.75 -3.61 1.44
N VAL A 2 13.62 -4.27 1.65
CA VAL A 2 12.67 -3.96 2.73
C VAL A 2 12.59 -5.15 3.67
N TYR A 3 12.66 -4.88 4.97
CA TYR A 3 12.62 -5.89 6.00
C TYR A 3 11.34 -5.84 6.82
N THR A 4 11.08 -6.91 7.56
CA THR A 4 10.05 -6.93 8.60
C THR A 4 10.21 -5.72 9.53
N ASP A 5 9.09 -5.07 9.84
CA ASP A 5 8.97 -3.86 10.67
C ASP A 5 9.56 -2.56 10.07
N ASP A 6 10.16 -2.59 8.89
CA ASP A 6 10.53 -1.35 8.19
C ASP A 6 9.26 -0.53 7.91
N ASN A 7 9.34 0.79 8.09
CA ASN A 7 8.24 1.73 7.92
C ASN A 7 8.77 3.13 7.60
N GLY A 8 7.88 4.08 7.29
CA GLY A 8 8.25 5.48 7.04
C GLY A 8 8.70 5.78 5.61
N PHE A 9 8.54 4.85 4.67
CA PHE A 9 8.75 5.06 3.23
C PHE A 9 7.41 5.07 2.48
N THR A 10 7.40 5.68 1.30
CA THR A 10 6.18 5.81 0.49
C THR A 10 6.12 4.76 -0.63
N LEU A 11 4.89 4.34 -0.93
CA LEU A 11 4.52 3.61 -2.14
C LEU A 11 3.66 4.53 -3.00
N ASP A 12 4.10 4.79 -4.22
CA ASP A 12 3.45 5.74 -5.12
C ASP A 12 2.61 5.00 -6.18
N PHE A 13 1.34 5.39 -6.29
CA PHE A 13 0.38 4.82 -7.22
C PHE A 13 -0.03 5.88 -8.24
N THR A 14 0.42 5.71 -9.48
CA THR A 14 -0.05 6.54 -10.59
C THR A 14 -1.52 6.25 -10.86
N SER A 15 -2.35 7.29 -10.77
CA SER A 15 -3.78 7.17 -10.96
C SER A 15 -4.14 6.97 -12.43
N GLN A 16 -4.89 5.91 -12.70
CA GLN A 16 -5.48 5.65 -14.01
C GLN A 16 -6.88 6.26 -14.15
N PHE A 17 -7.40 6.84 -13.06
CA PHE A 17 -8.74 7.41 -12.97
C PHE A 17 -8.68 8.77 -12.28
N ASP A 18 -9.71 9.59 -12.44
CA ASP A 18 -9.84 10.83 -11.70
C ASP A 18 -10.38 10.54 -10.29
N LEU A 19 -9.58 10.76 -9.25
CA LEU A 19 -10.01 10.52 -7.86
C LEU A 19 -10.79 11.70 -7.28
N THR A 20 -10.82 12.86 -7.93
CA THR A 20 -11.53 14.05 -7.43
C THR A 20 -13.04 13.86 -7.36
N ALA A 21 -13.58 12.93 -8.16
CA ALA A 21 -14.99 12.56 -8.16
C ALA A 21 -15.34 11.44 -7.16
N MET A 22 -14.35 10.82 -6.51
CA MET A 22 -14.56 9.66 -5.64
C MET A 22 -14.99 10.10 -4.23
N THR A 23 -15.86 9.31 -3.60
CA THR A 23 -16.33 9.59 -2.22
C THR A 23 -15.51 8.86 -1.17
N SER A 24 -14.79 7.80 -1.55
CA SER A 24 -13.90 7.05 -0.65
C SER A 24 -12.76 6.41 -1.41
N VAL A 25 -11.56 6.47 -0.84
CA VAL A 25 -10.37 5.80 -1.36
C VAL A 25 -9.72 5.01 -0.22
N ARG A 26 -9.36 3.77 -0.47
CA ARG A 26 -8.80 2.85 0.52
C ARG A 26 -7.60 2.11 -0.04
N MET A 27 -6.54 2.02 0.76
CA MET A 27 -5.45 1.08 0.56
C MET A 27 -5.82 -0.25 1.20
N LEU A 28 -5.73 -1.34 0.43
CA LEU A 28 -5.79 -2.71 0.92
C LEU A 28 -4.38 -3.29 0.93
N ILE A 29 -3.99 -3.87 2.06
CA ILE A 29 -2.69 -4.51 2.25
C ILE A 29 -2.95 -5.99 2.55
N ARG A 30 -2.80 -6.84 1.54
CA ARG A 30 -2.85 -8.29 1.72
C ARG A 30 -1.48 -8.78 2.16
N ARG A 31 -1.43 -9.30 3.39
CA ARG A 31 -0.23 -9.90 3.98
C ARG A 31 0.05 -11.28 3.38
N PRO A 32 1.27 -11.81 3.54
CA PRO A 32 1.61 -13.19 3.14
C PRO A 32 0.70 -14.26 3.74
N SER A 33 0.14 -14.01 4.92
CA SER A 33 -0.83 -14.89 5.60
C SER A 33 -2.25 -14.83 5.01
N ASN A 34 -2.48 -14.06 3.94
CA ASN A 34 -3.78 -13.73 3.36
C ASN A 34 -4.71 -12.89 4.25
N SER A 35 -4.25 -12.46 5.43
CA SER A 35 -4.96 -11.41 6.19
C SER A 35 -4.87 -10.07 5.46
N VAL A 36 -5.91 -9.26 5.58
CA VAL A 36 -6.01 -7.96 4.94
C VAL A 36 -6.03 -6.87 6.01
N ALA A 37 -5.12 -5.92 5.90
CA ALA A 37 -5.21 -4.64 6.59
C ALA A 37 -5.74 -3.59 5.61
N ALA A 38 -6.35 -2.54 6.15
CA ALA A 38 -6.91 -1.47 5.35
C ALA A 38 -6.52 -0.11 5.93
N TYR A 39 -6.31 0.86 5.04
CA TYR A 39 -6.18 2.26 5.37
C TYR A 39 -7.14 3.09 4.51
N ASP A 40 -7.99 3.89 5.17
CA ASP A 40 -8.86 4.85 4.52
C ASP A 40 -8.15 6.18 4.36
N PHE A 41 -7.96 6.63 3.12
CA PHE A 41 -7.38 7.93 2.84
C PHE A 41 -8.37 9.03 3.22
N ALA A 42 -7.88 10.09 3.86
CA ALA A 42 -8.64 11.30 4.06
C ALA A 42 -8.88 12.02 2.73
N LEU A 43 -10.00 12.74 2.61
CA LEU A 43 -10.37 13.46 1.38
C LEU A 43 -9.25 14.36 0.86
N ALA A 44 -8.52 15.05 1.74
CA ALA A 44 -7.41 15.94 1.38
C ALA A 44 -6.20 15.21 0.78
N GLU A 45 -6.08 13.89 0.94
CA GLU A 45 -4.97 13.10 0.38
C GLU A 45 -5.20 12.74 -1.10
N PHE A 46 -6.46 12.74 -1.56
CA PHE A 46 -6.79 12.29 -2.92
C PHE A 46 -7.62 13.27 -3.76
N ASN A 47 -8.21 14.31 -3.16
CA ASN A 47 -9.09 15.26 -3.87
C ASN A 47 -8.36 16.17 -4.89
N THR A 48 -7.04 16.03 -5.03
CA THR A 48 -6.24 16.69 -6.07
C THR A 48 -5.63 15.70 -7.07
N VAL A 49 -5.88 14.39 -6.90
CA VAL A 49 -5.29 13.33 -7.72
C VAL A 49 -6.16 13.09 -8.95
N ASN A 50 -5.83 13.79 -10.03
CA ASN A 50 -6.41 13.58 -11.35
C ASN A 50 -5.79 12.37 -12.07
N VAL A 51 -6.29 12.03 -13.26
CA VAL A 51 -5.66 11.02 -14.14
C VAL A 51 -4.19 11.36 -14.39
N GLY A 52 -3.30 10.38 -14.20
CA GLY A 52 -1.85 10.53 -14.29
C GLY A 52 -1.19 11.14 -13.05
N GLY A 53 -1.98 11.66 -12.09
CA GLY A 53 -1.51 12.10 -10.79
C GLY A 53 -1.02 10.94 -9.92
N VAL A 54 -0.35 11.26 -8.82
CA VAL A 54 0.21 10.25 -7.90
C VAL A 54 -0.53 10.29 -6.57
N LEU A 55 -1.04 9.13 -6.14
CA LEU A 55 -1.49 8.90 -4.78
C LEU A 55 -0.38 8.17 -4.02
N SER A 56 0.11 8.76 -2.94
CA SER A 56 1.20 8.18 -2.14
C SER A 56 0.66 7.56 -0.86
N TYR A 57 1.06 6.32 -0.58
CA TYR A 57 0.80 5.64 0.68
C TYR A 57 2.07 5.60 1.53
N LEU A 58 2.03 6.16 2.74
CA LEU A 58 3.10 6.04 3.71
C LEU A 58 2.97 4.70 4.45
N VAL A 59 3.95 3.81 4.29
CA VAL A 59 3.99 2.51 4.99
C VAL A 59 4.12 2.75 6.50
N ARG A 60 3.19 2.17 7.25
CA ARG A 60 2.97 2.42 8.68
C ARG A 60 3.61 1.34 9.55
N PRO A 61 3.92 1.66 10.81
CA PRO A 61 4.22 0.63 11.81
C PRO A 61 3.11 -0.42 11.85
N GLY A 62 3.47 -1.69 11.75
CA GLY A 62 2.53 -2.82 11.76
C GLY A 62 1.95 -3.21 10.39
N ASP A 63 2.34 -2.54 9.30
CA ASP A 63 1.97 -3.00 7.95
C ASP A 63 2.76 -4.25 7.55
N LEU A 64 4.06 -4.29 7.89
CA LEU A 64 5.04 -5.29 7.43
C LEU A 64 5.49 -6.23 8.55
N THR A 65 4.56 -6.92 9.22
CA THR A 65 4.85 -7.70 10.45
C THR A 65 5.44 -9.09 10.23
N VAL A 66 5.38 -9.61 9.00
CA VAL A 66 5.89 -10.94 8.63
C VAL A 66 6.68 -10.86 7.33
N ASP A 67 7.62 -11.77 7.11
CA ASP A 67 8.32 -11.89 5.83
C ASP A 67 7.44 -12.56 4.77
N GLY A 68 7.69 -12.23 3.50
CA GLY A 68 6.96 -12.76 2.35
C GLY A 68 6.52 -11.69 1.36
N ASP A 69 5.62 -12.08 0.46
CA ASP A 69 5.06 -11.20 -0.57
C ASP A 69 3.80 -10.49 -0.07
N TYR A 70 3.88 -9.16 0.00
CA TYR A 70 2.73 -8.29 0.29
C TYR A 70 2.14 -7.77 -1.01
N LEU A 71 0.82 -7.60 -1.02
CA LEU A 71 0.11 -6.97 -2.12
C LEU A 71 -0.61 -5.72 -1.60
N PHE A 72 -0.24 -4.58 -2.15
CA PHE A 72 -0.84 -3.28 -1.91
C PHE A 72 -1.76 -2.92 -3.07
N GLN A 73 -3.03 -2.63 -2.81
CA GLN A 73 -3.99 -2.27 -3.83
C GLN A 73 -4.86 -1.10 -3.38
N VAL A 74 -4.85 -0.04 -4.16
CA VAL A 74 -5.79 1.07 -3.97
C VAL A 74 -7.12 0.70 -4.61
N ILE A 75 -8.20 0.90 -3.85
CA ILE A 75 -9.58 0.88 -4.36
C ILE A 75 -10.19 2.27 -4.13
N ALA A 76 -11.00 2.72 -5.07
CA ALA A 76 -11.75 3.95 -4.98
C ALA A 76 -13.20 3.68 -5.34
N LYS A 77 -14.13 4.39 -4.70
CA LYS A 77 -15.54 4.27 -5.00
C LYS A 77 -16.26 5.60 -4.95
N ASP A 78 -17.34 5.68 -5.71
CA ASP A 78 -18.34 6.73 -5.62
C ASP A 78 -19.72 6.10 -5.36
N ALA A 79 -20.80 6.86 -5.60
CA ALA A 79 -22.17 6.36 -5.39
C ALA A 79 -22.59 5.28 -6.40
N ASN A 80 -21.88 5.16 -7.53
CA ASN A 80 -22.32 4.39 -8.70
C ASN A 80 -21.32 3.31 -9.14
N SER A 81 -20.07 3.38 -8.68
CA SER A 81 -18.97 2.57 -9.19
C SER A 81 -17.87 2.35 -8.17
N ASP A 82 -17.22 1.19 -8.29
CA ASP A 82 -15.98 0.85 -7.60
C ASP A 82 -14.90 0.61 -8.66
N VAL A 83 -13.73 1.21 -8.47
CA VAL A 83 -12.54 1.01 -9.33
C VAL A 83 -11.36 0.56 -8.48
N ALA A 84 -10.49 -0.26 -9.07
CA ALA A 84 -9.29 -0.75 -8.41
C ALA A 84 -8.06 -0.47 -9.26
N PHE A 85 -6.98 -0.08 -8.59
CA PHE A 85 -5.69 0.15 -9.21
C PHE A 85 -4.99 -1.19 -9.45
N LYS A 86 -3.99 -1.18 -10.34
CA LYS A 86 -3.08 -2.31 -10.45
C LYS A 86 -2.38 -2.52 -9.10
N PRO A 87 -2.33 -3.76 -8.59
CA PRO A 87 -1.66 -4.01 -7.32
C PRO A 87 -0.15 -3.82 -7.43
N TYR A 88 0.47 -3.35 -6.34
CA TYR A 88 1.90 -3.29 -6.14
C TYR A 88 2.33 -4.46 -5.23
N THR A 89 3.27 -5.28 -5.72
CA THR A 89 3.84 -6.38 -4.93
C THR A 89 5.13 -5.94 -4.28
N LEU A 90 5.23 -6.09 -2.97
CA LEU A 90 6.43 -5.82 -2.20
C LEU A 90 6.93 -7.10 -1.54
N LYS A 91 8.17 -7.49 -1.84
CA LYS A 91 8.86 -8.55 -1.10
C LYS A 91 9.44 -7.98 0.18
N VAL A 92 9.06 -8.55 1.31
CA VAL A 92 9.59 -8.24 2.64
C VAL A 92 10.41 -9.41 3.13
N GLU A 93 11.64 -9.15 3.56
CA GLU A 93 12.56 -10.16 4.06
C GLU A 93 12.71 -10.08 5.57
N ARG A 94 13.04 -11.21 6.20
CA ARG A 94 13.41 -11.21 7.62
C ARG A 94 14.86 -10.77 7.77
N ARG A 95 15.15 -9.89 8.74
CA ARG A 95 16.54 -9.63 9.14
C ARG A 95 17.14 -10.91 9.73
N ILE A 96 18.28 -11.35 9.22
CA ILE A 96 19.03 -12.45 9.86
C ILE A 96 19.62 -11.89 11.16
N ALA A 97 19.07 -12.33 12.29
CA ALA A 97 19.62 -12.03 13.62
C ALA A 97 20.82 -12.95 13.86
N GLY A 98 21.95 -12.65 13.22
CA GLY A 98 23.18 -13.43 13.37
C GLY A 98 24.27 -12.88 12.46
N ASN A 99 25.52 -12.99 12.90
CA ASN A 99 26.66 -12.74 12.03
C ASN A 99 26.69 -13.88 11.00
N GLY A 100 26.10 -13.68 9.81
CA GLY A 100 26.08 -14.68 8.71
C GLY A 100 27.47 -15.10 8.20
N TRP A 101 28.53 -14.56 8.81
CA TRP A 101 29.94 -14.85 8.58
C TRP A 101 30.57 -15.83 9.58
N ASN A 102 29.86 -16.21 10.65
CA ASN A 102 30.31 -17.23 11.60
C ASN A 102 29.37 -18.44 11.51
N ILE A 103 29.57 -19.27 10.47
CA ILE A 103 29.00 -20.62 10.35
C ILE A 103 30.13 -21.61 10.59
#